data_AF-A0A9X1WZ27-F1
#
_entry.id   AF-A0A9X1WZ27-F1
#
_cell.length_a   1.000
_cell.length_b   1.000
_cell.length_c   1.000
_cell.angle_alpha   90.00
_cell.angle_beta   90.00
_cell.angle_gamma   90.00
#
_symmetry.space_group_name_H-M   'P 1'
#
loop_
_entity.id
_entity.type
_entity.pdbx_description
1 polymer ?
#
loop_
_entity_poly.entity_id
_entity_poly.type
_entity_poly.pdbx_seq_one_letter_code
_entity_poly.pdbx_strand_id
1 'polypeptide(L)'
;MQKTYSTIFSDRFERFTKSSVWPAYVGCLISFIYAVFVRFYQAAGGTIGVPGKMKDPEIINMGSYIAGLAIMFCGFALIMLIKPWSRIVPPKVPLIGGRKIHPLILLTPTLIGTAFLIAHGVSGMIIRALQLAGIITLDFPGFLEVDVHELALWDLLFYEPWFVFIGIMAGLTAAHYAQASGVRQSTFKRSTVIYLILIFLLTALFVMSIIFDFTDRISF
;
A
#
# COMPACT_ATOMS: atom_id res chain seq x y z
N MET A 1 21.10 8.61 -29.27
CA MET A 1 20.03 7.59 -29.15
C MET A 1 19.34 7.53 -27.79
N GLN A 2 19.98 7.89 -26.67
CA GLN A 2 19.40 7.74 -25.32
C GLN A 2 18.26 8.74 -24.97
N LYS A 3 18.27 9.95 -25.55
CA LYS A 3 17.23 10.99 -25.35
C LYS A 3 15.85 10.58 -25.91
N THR A 4 15.83 9.76 -26.96
CA THR A 4 14.60 9.38 -27.69
C THR A 4 13.81 8.29 -26.97
N TYR A 5 14.48 7.40 -26.23
CA TYR A 5 13.80 6.31 -25.50
C TYR A 5 13.09 6.80 -24.23
N SER A 6 13.71 7.73 -23.50
CA SER A 6 13.14 8.31 -22.27
C SER A 6 11.83 9.06 -22.51
N THR A 7 11.74 9.82 -23.61
CA THR A 7 10.51 10.52 -24.00
C THR A 7 9.41 9.54 -24.40
N ILE A 8 9.74 8.52 -25.19
CA ILE A 8 8.77 7.52 -25.66
C ILE A 8 8.14 6.72 -24.50
N PHE A 9 8.91 6.32 -23.48
CA PHE A 9 8.37 5.59 -22.33
C PHE A 9 7.45 6.49 -21.49
N SER A 10 7.89 7.71 -21.21
CA SER A 10 7.10 8.68 -20.44
C SER A 10 5.76 9.00 -21.10
N ASP A 11 5.74 9.15 -22.42
CA ASP A 11 4.53 9.48 -23.18
C ASP A 11 3.58 8.27 -23.33
N ARG A 12 4.10 7.04 -23.27
CA ARG A 12 3.28 5.82 -23.19
C ARG A 12 2.64 5.66 -21.82
N PHE A 13 3.42 5.81 -20.75
CA PHE A 13 2.91 5.77 -19.39
C PHE A 13 1.83 6.83 -19.15
N GLU A 14 2.03 8.04 -19.67
CA GLU A 14 1.05 9.12 -19.60
C GLU A 14 -0.31 8.76 -20.23
N ARG A 15 -0.28 8.26 -21.47
CA ARG A 15 -1.51 7.86 -22.18
C ARG A 15 -2.22 6.71 -21.47
N PHE A 16 -1.45 5.79 -20.92
CA PHE A 16 -1.96 4.68 -20.13
C PHE A 16 -2.68 5.18 -18.87
N THR A 17 -2.04 6.01 -18.03
CA THR A 17 -2.64 6.47 -16.78
C THR A 17 -3.85 7.39 -17.00
N LYS A 18 -3.90 8.14 -18.11
CA LYS A 18 -5.06 8.99 -18.45
C LYS A 18 -6.35 8.20 -18.68
N SER A 19 -6.24 6.99 -19.22
CA SER A 19 -7.39 6.17 -19.62
C SER A 19 -7.65 4.99 -18.67
N SER A 20 -6.66 4.62 -17.85
CA SER A 20 -6.72 3.43 -17.01
C SER A 20 -7.41 3.70 -15.68
N VAL A 21 -8.73 3.56 -15.66
CA VAL A 21 -9.54 3.51 -14.43
C VAL A 21 -9.59 2.12 -13.80
N TRP A 22 -9.24 1.09 -14.57
CA TRP A 22 -9.24 -0.31 -14.13
C TRP A 22 -8.42 -0.59 -12.86
N PRO A 23 -7.27 0.08 -12.57
CA PRO A 23 -6.51 -0.19 -11.34
C PRO A 23 -7.31 0.08 -10.07
N ALA A 24 -8.24 1.04 -10.11
CA ALA A 24 -9.11 1.33 -8.98
C ALA A 24 -10.12 0.19 -8.73
N TYR A 25 -10.71 -0.35 -9.81
CA TYR A 25 -11.65 -1.47 -9.71
C TYR A 25 -10.96 -2.75 -9.25
N VAL A 26 -9.79 -3.07 -9.84
CA VAL A 26 -9.00 -4.24 -9.43
C VAL A 26 -8.49 -4.07 -8.01
N GLY A 27 -7.96 -2.90 -7.66
CA GLY A 27 -7.54 -2.58 -6.29
C GLY A 27 -8.67 -2.78 -5.29
N CYS A 28 -9.85 -2.21 -5.56
CA CYS A 28 -11.03 -2.40 -4.71
C CYS A 28 -11.41 -3.88 -4.58
N LEU A 29 -11.52 -4.62 -5.69
CA LEU A 29 -11.90 -6.03 -5.67
C LEU A 29 -10.91 -6.87 -4.85
N ILE A 30 -9.60 -6.69 -5.06
CA ILE A 30 -8.56 -7.44 -4.36
C ILE A 30 -8.48 -7.05 -2.88
N SER A 31 -8.71 -5.79 -2.53
CA SER A 31 -8.86 -5.37 -1.13
C SER A 31 -10.03 -6.07 -0.45
N PHE A 32 -11.17 -6.22 -1.13
CA PHE A 32 -12.33 -6.92 -0.60
C PHE A 32 -12.08 -8.40 -0.40
N ILE A 33 -11.51 -9.07 -1.41
CA ILE A 33 -11.18 -10.50 -1.33
C ILE A 33 -10.25 -10.73 -0.14
N TYR A 34 -9.19 -9.95 0.00
CA TYR A 34 -8.25 -10.11 1.10
C TYR A 34 -8.85 -9.77 2.47
N ALA A 35 -9.63 -8.69 2.57
CA ALA A 35 -10.31 -8.34 3.81
C ALA A 35 -11.26 -9.44 4.28
N VAL A 36 -12.06 -10.00 3.37
CA VAL A 36 -13.04 -11.04 3.71
C VAL A 36 -12.37 -12.38 3.99
N PHE A 37 -11.57 -12.89 3.06
CA PHE A 37 -11.06 -14.26 3.12
C PHE A 37 -9.84 -14.43 4.02
N VAL A 38 -9.09 -13.37 4.28
CA VAL A 38 -7.91 -13.43 5.16
C VAL A 38 -8.22 -12.74 6.48
N ARG A 39 -8.56 -11.44 6.46
CA ARG A 39 -8.65 -10.66 7.69
C ARG A 39 -9.86 -10.95 8.55
N PHE A 40 -11.06 -11.00 7.98
CA PHE A 40 -12.26 -11.37 8.75
C PHE A 40 -12.28 -12.85 9.11
N TYR A 41 -11.68 -13.71 8.29
CA TYR A 41 -11.43 -15.09 8.69
C TYR A 41 -10.51 -15.18 9.92
N GLN A 42 -9.38 -14.47 9.93
CA GLN A 42 -8.49 -14.37 11.10
C GLN A 42 -9.21 -13.74 12.31
N ALA A 43 -10.04 -12.71 12.10
CA ALA A 43 -10.85 -12.11 13.15
C ALA A 43 -11.84 -13.09 13.80
N ALA A 44 -12.31 -14.08 13.04
CA ALA A 44 -13.17 -15.15 13.52
C ALA A 44 -12.40 -16.33 14.16
N GLY A 45 -11.09 -16.19 14.39
CA GLY A 45 -10.22 -17.23 14.95
C GLY A 45 -9.60 -18.17 13.91
N GLY A 46 -9.69 -17.83 12.64
CA GLY A 46 -9.06 -18.56 11.55
C GLY A 46 -7.52 -18.45 11.57
N THR A 47 -6.83 -19.49 11.11
CA THR A 47 -5.36 -19.62 11.21
C THR A 47 -4.62 -19.54 9.88
N ILE A 48 -5.29 -19.14 8.79
CA ILE A 48 -4.64 -19.03 7.47
C ILE A 48 -3.51 -18.00 7.57
N GLY A 49 -2.31 -18.43 7.20
CA GLY A 49 -1.11 -17.59 7.26
C GLY A 49 -0.55 -17.35 8.66
N VAL A 50 -1.02 -18.09 9.67
CA VAL A 50 -0.56 -18.01 11.05
C VAL A 50 -0.17 -19.42 11.52
N PRO A 51 1.01 -19.92 11.13
CA PRO A 51 1.44 -21.29 11.43
C PRO A 51 2.01 -21.37 12.86
N GLY A 52 1.15 -21.14 13.86
CA GLY A 52 1.58 -21.10 15.25
C GLY A 52 0.45 -20.82 16.23
N LYS A 53 0.80 -20.80 17.52
CA LYS A 53 -0.10 -20.44 18.62
C LYS A 53 0.30 -19.08 19.17
N MET A 54 -0.65 -18.16 19.17
CA MET A 54 -0.48 -16.83 19.77
C MET A 54 -0.50 -16.91 21.29
N LYS A 55 0.28 -16.03 21.94
CA LYS A 55 0.18 -15.79 23.39
C LYS A 55 -1.18 -15.25 23.78
N ASP A 56 -1.68 -14.32 22.99
CA ASP A 56 -2.99 -13.70 23.15
C ASP A 56 -3.73 -13.69 21.81
N PRO A 57 -4.62 -14.66 21.57
CA PRO A 57 -5.40 -14.73 20.34
C PRO A 57 -6.36 -13.55 20.15
N GLU A 58 -6.84 -12.91 21.23
CA GLU A 58 -7.82 -11.82 21.12
C GLU A 58 -7.21 -10.59 20.45
N ILE A 59 -5.94 -10.30 20.72
CA ILE A 59 -5.20 -9.20 20.09
C ILE A 59 -5.13 -9.39 18.58
N ILE A 60 -4.80 -10.59 18.09
CA ILE A 60 -4.76 -10.85 16.65
C ILE A 60 -6.15 -10.80 16.03
N ASN A 61 -7.16 -11.33 16.72
CA ASN A 61 -8.52 -11.34 16.19
C ASN A 61 -9.04 -9.91 16.02
N MET A 62 -8.89 -9.06 17.04
CA MET A 62 -9.27 -7.66 17.00
C MET A 62 -8.45 -6.87 15.99
N GLY A 63 -7.13 -7.08 15.97
CA GLY A 63 -6.22 -6.44 15.01
C GLY A 63 -6.60 -6.79 13.57
N SER A 64 -6.95 -8.05 13.31
CA SER A 64 -7.40 -8.51 11.99
C SER A 64 -8.75 -7.92 11.61
N TYR A 65 -9.69 -7.78 12.55
CA TYR A 65 -10.97 -7.12 12.32
C TYR A 65 -10.79 -5.65 11.89
N ILE A 66 -10.00 -4.90 12.66
CA ILE A 66 -9.71 -3.49 12.38
C ILE A 66 -8.98 -3.35 11.03
N ALA A 67 -7.99 -4.19 10.77
CA ALA A 67 -7.28 -4.21 9.50
C ALA A 67 -8.22 -4.52 8.33
N GLY A 68 -9.14 -5.48 8.47
CA GLY A 68 -10.13 -5.82 7.45
C GLY A 68 -11.03 -4.63 7.10
N LEU A 69 -11.55 -3.91 8.10
CA LEU A 69 -12.34 -2.70 7.90
C LEU A 69 -11.54 -1.59 7.20
N ALA A 70 -10.31 -1.35 7.65
CA ALA A 70 -9.43 -0.35 7.06
C ALA A 70 -9.12 -0.67 5.59
N ILE A 71 -8.85 -1.94 5.26
CA ILE A 71 -8.57 -2.40 3.90
C ILE A 71 -9.79 -2.23 3.00
N MET A 72 -11.00 -2.59 3.47
CA MET A 72 -12.24 -2.36 2.71
C MET A 72 -12.47 -0.88 2.45
N PHE A 73 -12.28 -0.03 3.47
CA PHE A 73 -12.40 1.42 3.33
C PHE A 73 -11.42 1.97 2.28
N CYS A 74 -10.16 1.55 2.32
CA CYS A 74 -9.16 1.88 1.32
C CYS A 74 -9.59 1.42 -0.09
N GLY A 75 -10.15 0.21 -0.21
CA GLY A 75 -10.68 -0.31 -1.48
C GLY A 75 -11.77 0.61 -2.06
N PHE A 76 -12.73 1.02 -1.24
CA PHE A 76 -13.75 2.01 -1.65
C PHE A 76 -13.14 3.37 -1.98
N ALA A 77 -12.15 3.83 -1.21
CA ALA A 77 -11.47 5.08 -1.47
C ALA A 77 -10.83 5.09 -2.87
N LEU A 78 -10.25 3.97 -3.34
CA LEU A 78 -9.74 3.87 -4.71
C LEU A 78 -10.82 4.14 -5.77
N ILE A 79 -12.04 3.64 -5.57
CA ILE A 79 -13.16 3.93 -6.47
C ILE A 79 -13.52 5.42 -6.48
N MET A 80 -13.42 6.10 -5.32
CA MET A 80 -13.64 7.55 -5.23
C MET A 80 -12.61 8.36 -6.03
N LEU A 81 -11.45 7.80 -6.36
CA LEU A 81 -10.42 8.44 -7.18
C LEU A 81 -10.61 8.22 -8.69
N ILE A 82 -11.59 7.42 -9.14
CA ILE A 82 -11.81 7.15 -10.59
C ILE A 82 -12.22 8.41 -11.35
N LYS A 83 -13.04 9.26 -10.72
CA LYS A 83 -13.35 10.58 -11.24
C LYS A 83 -13.06 11.60 -10.17
N PRO A 84 -12.80 12.86 -10.53
CA PRO A 84 -12.80 13.97 -9.57
C PRO A 84 -14.24 14.29 -9.14
N TRP A 85 -14.90 13.31 -8.53
CA TRP A 85 -16.22 13.45 -7.91
C TRP A 85 -16.15 14.59 -6.90
N SER A 86 -17.23 15.38 -6.81
CA SER A 86 -17.38 16.37 -5.74
C SER A 86 -16.23 17.38 -5.64
N ARG A 87 -15.66 17.82 -6.77
CA ARG A 87 -14.81 19.03 -6.80
C ARG A 87 -15.51 20.22 -6.13
N ILE A 88 -16.82 20.19 -6.03
CA ILE A 88 -17.64 21.12 -5.27
C ILE A 88 -18.44 20.30 -4.25
N VAL A 89 -18.33 20.67 -2.97
CA VAL A 89 -19.11 20.04 -1.89
C VAL A 89 -20.60 20.35 -2.10
N PRO A 90 -21.53 19.39 -1.92
CA PRO A 90 -22.96 19.67 -2.03
C PRO A 90 -23.38 20.85 -1.12
N PRO A 91 -24.24 21.79 -1.59
CA PRO A 91 -24.60 23.00 -0.83
C PRO A 91 -25.23 22.72 0.54
N LYS A 92 -25.82 21.52 0.70
CA LYS A 92 -26.50 21.09 1.93
C LYS A 92 -25.53 20.66 3.05
N VAL A 93 -24.23 20.52 2.77
CA VAL A 93 -23.24 20.16 3.79
C VAL A 93 -22.92 21.40 4.63
N PRO A 94 -23.18 21.39 5.95
CA PRO A 94 -22.86 22.52 6.81
C PRO A 94 -21.35 22.84 6.76
N LEU A 95 -21.01 24.13 6.91
CA LEU A 95 -19.65 24.70 6.94
C LEU A 95 -18.85 24.71 5.62
N ILE A 96 -19.01 23.70 4.76
CA ILE A 96 -18.19 23.53 3.55
C ILE A 96 -18.98 23.44 2.23
N GLY A 97 -20.32 23.49 2.29
CA GLY A 97 -21.18 23.45 1.10
C GLY A 97 -20.80 24.50 0.05
N GLY A 98 -20.75 24.09 -1.21
CA GLY A 98 -20.37 24.94 -2.34
C GLY A 98 -18.87 25.23 -2.48
N ARG A 99 -18.02 24.82 -1.53
CA ARG A 99 -16.57 25.02 -1.62
C ARG A 99 -15.92 24.03 -2.57
N LYS A 100 -14.83 24.47 -3.21
CA LYS A 100 -14.01 23.59 -4.05
C LYS A 100 -13.09 22.72 -3.19
N ILE A 101 -13.11 21.40 -3.41
CA ILE A 101 -12.18 20.48 -2.76
C ILE A 101 -10.87 20.48 -3.56
N HIS A 102 -9.75 20.78 -2.89
CA HIS A 102 -8.45 20.75 -3.54
C HIS A 102 -8.05 19.28 -3.83
N PRO A 103 -7.58 18.93 -5.04
CA PRO A 103 -7.26 17.54 -5.39
C PRO A 103 -6.25 16.86 -4.45
N LEU A 104 -5.35 17.64 -3.84
CA LEU A 104 -4.37 17.14 -2.87
C LEU A 104 -5.00 16.50 -1.63
N ILE A 105 -6.24 16.85 -1.26
CA ILE A 105 -6.92 16.26 -0.10
C ILE A 105 -7.09 14.75 -0.27
N LEU A 106 -7.39 14.29 -1.49
CA LEU A 106 -7.48 12.85 -1.79
C LEU A 106 -6.14 12.29 -2.25
N LEU A 107 -5.40 13.06 -3.06
CA LEU A 107 -4.15 12.57 -3.64
C LEU A 107 -3.06 12.31 -2.59
N THR A 108 -2.88 13.20 -1.62
CA THR A 108 -1.84 13.07 -0.59
C THR A 108 -1.98 11.81 0.26
N PRO A 109 -3.13 11.52 0.91
CA PRO A 109 -3.26 10.29 1.69
C PRO A 109 -3.13 9.04 0.83
N THR A 110 -3.61 9.04 -0.42
CA THR A 110 -3.41 7.90 -1.33
C THR A 110 -1.93 7.70 -1.69
N LEU A 111 -1.17 8.77 -1.91
CA LEU A 111 0.27 8.68 -2.18
C LEU A 111 1.05 8.24 -0.93
N ILE A 112 0.67 8.70 0.26
CA ILE A 112 1.29 8.22 1.51
C ILE A 112 1.01 6.73 1.69
N GLY A 113 -0.25 6.32 1.55
CA GLY A 113 -0.65 4.91 1.63
C GLY A 113 0.07 4.05 0.59
N THR A 114 0.13 4.50 -0.66
CA THR A 114 0.86 3.79 -1.73
C THR A 114 2.34 3.61 -1.39
N ALA A 115 2.99 4.66 -0.88
CA ALA A 115 4.41 4.59 -0.54
C ALA A 115 4.65 3.61 0.61
N PHE A 116 3.80 3.67 1.64
CA PHE A 116 3.85 2.74 2.76
C PHE A 116 3.63 1.29 2.31
N LEU A 117 2.60 1.02 1.49
CA LEU A 117 2.30 -0.34 1.02
C LEU A 117 3.43 -0.94 0.18
N ILE A 118 4.01 -0.16 -0.74
CA ILE A 118 5.14 -0.63 -1.55
C ILE A 118 6.38 -0.84 -0.69
N ALA A 119 6.72 0.13 0.18
CA ALA A 119 7.89 0.01 1.03
C ALA A 119 7.77 -1.16 2.01
N HIS A 120 6.61 -1.31 2.65
CA HIS A 120 6.28 -2.46 3.51
C HIS A 120 6.44 -3.77 2.75
N GLY A 121 5.73 -3.93 1.62
CA GLY A 121 5.79 -5.15 0.80
C GLY A 121 7.19 -5.51 0.33
N VAL A 122 7.91 -4.57 -0.27
CA VAL A 122 9.26 -4.85 -0.80
C VAL A 122 10.25 -5.12 0.33
N SER A 123 10.20 -4.35 1.42
CA SER A 123 11.07 -4.59 2.57
C SER A 123 10.80 -5.96 3.22
N GLY A 124 9.53 -6.31 3.42
CA GLY A 124 9.13 -7.62 3.94
C GLY A 124 9.62 -8.77 3.07
N MET A 125 9.48 -8.68 1.74
CA MET A 125 10.03 -9.68 0.82
C MET A 125 11.55 -9.86 0.98
N ILE A 126 12.30 -8.76 1.08
CA ILE A 126 13.76 -8.80 1.28
C ILE A 126 14.09 -9.46 2.63
N ILE A 127 13.43 -9.02 3.70
CA ILE A 127 13.65 -9.52 5.06
C ILE A 127 13.34 -11.01 5.16
N ARG A 128 12.22 -11.47 4.60
CA ARG A 128 11.86 -12.90 4.58
C ARG A 128 12.82 -13.73 3.73
N ALA A 129 13.28 -13.21 2.59
CA ALA A 129 14.29 -13.90 1.79
C ALA A 129 15.62 -14.04 2.54
N LEU A 130 16.08 -12.99 3.22
CA LEU A 130 17.29 -13.04 4.06
C LEU A 130 17.14 -14.01 5.24
N GLN A 131 15.97 -14.04 5.87
CA GLN A 131 15.65 -14.96 6.95
C GLN A 131 15.67 -16.43 6.47
N LEU A 132 15.02 -16.72 5.33
CA LEU A 132 15.01 -18.07 4.73
C LEU A 132 16.40 -18.50 4.25
N ALA A 133 17.26 -17.56 3.87
CA ALA A 133 18.66 -17.82 3.56
C ALA A 133 19.55 -18.02 4.80
N GLY A 134 19.03 -17.84 6.01
CA GLY A 134 19.78 -17.94 7.26
C GLY A 134 20.75 -16.78 7.51
N ILE A 135 20.59 -15.65 6.81
CA ILE A 135 21.46 -14.47 6.95
C ILE A 135 21.07 -13.64 8.18
N ILE A 136 19.77 -13.58 8.49
CA ILE A 136 19.24 -12.85 9.65
C ILE A 136 18.31 -13.75 10.47
N THR A 137 18.22 -13.47 11.76
CA THR A 137 17.26 -14.09 12.69
C THR A 137 16.26 -13.04 13.14
N LEU A 138 14.98 -13.39 13.19
CA LEU A 138 13.91 -12.52 13.65
C LEU A 138 13.21 -13.17 14.83
N ASP A 139 12.95 -12.36 15.85
CA ASP A 139 12.20 -12.78 17.02
C ASP A 139 10.69 -12.55 16.82
N PHE A 140 9.89 -13.49 17.29
CA PHE A 140 8.43 -13.43 17.20
C PHE A 140 7.80 -13.45 18.60
N PRO A 141 7.97 -12.37 19.39
CA PRO A 141 7.58 -12.36 20.80
C PRO A 141 6.07 -12.54 21.02
N GLY A 142 5.23 -12.34 20.01
CA GLY A 142 3.78 -12.55 20.08
C GLY A 142 3.34 -14.02 20.05
N PHE A 143 4.21 -14.95 19.67
CA PHE A 143 3.89 -16.37 19.56
C PHE A 143 4.39 -17.16 20.79
N LEU A 144 3.62 -18.17 21.20
CA LEU A 144 4.07 -19.24 22.10
C LEU A 144 4.89 -20.27 21.33
N GLU A 145 4.39 -20.66 20.17
CA GLU A 145 4.98 -21.64 19.25
C GLU A 145 4.74 -21.10 17.82
N VAL A 146 5.75 -21.10 16.97
CA VAL A 146 5.62 -20.67 15.57
C VAL A 146 6.55 -21.45 14.66
N ASP A 147 6.02 -21.94 13.54
CA ASP A 147 6.85 -22.40 12.43
C ASP A 147 7.33 -21.17 11.66
N VAL A 148 8.56 -20.76 11.94
CA VAL A 148 9.20 -19.59 11.32
C VAL A 148 9.37 -19.77 9.80
N HIS A 149 9.59 -21.01 9.34
CA HIS A 149 9.81 -21.29 7.93
C HIS A 149 8.51 -21.15 7.15
N GLU A 150 7.43 -21.77 7.64
CA GLU A 150 6.10 -21.66 7.04
C GLU A 150 5.59 -20.20 7.07
N LEU A 151 5.81 -19.48 8.18
CA LEU A 151 5.42 -18.08 8.30
C LEU A 151 6.18 -17.21 7.28
N ALA A 152 7.49 -17.41 7.15
CA ALA A 152 8.30 -16.65 6.20
C ALA A 152 7.92 -16.95 4.74
N LEU A 153 7.57 -18.19 4.41
CA LEU A 153 7.09 -18.55 3.08
C LEU A 153 5.72 -17.94 2.78
N TRP A 154 4.79 -17.99 3.74
CA TRP A 154 3.48 -17.35 3.60
C TRP A 154 3.63 -15.85 3.37
N ASP A 155 4.46 -15.19 4.16
CA ASP A 155 4.72 -13.77 4.03
C ASP A 155 5.31 -13.44 2.66
N LEU A 156 6.36 -14.16 2.25
CA LEU A 156 7.09 -13.92 1.01
C LEU A 156 6.25 -14.17 -0.25
N LEU A 157 5.38 -15.19 -0.23
CA LEU A 157 4.64 -15.64 -1.41
C LEU A 157 3.24 -15.02 -1.53
N PHE A 158 2.62 -14.65 -0.42
CA PHE A 158 1.23 -14.18 -0.41
C PHE A 158 1.06 -12.80 0.22
N TYR A 159 1.55 -12.63 1.45
CA TYR A 159 1.28 -11.42 2.22
C TYR A 159 1.96 -10.18 1.60
N GLU A 160 3.29 -10.23 1.45
CA GLU A 160 4.08 -9.09 0.99
C GLU A 160 3.83 -8.76 -0.49
N PRO A 161 3.72 -9.75 -1.41
CA PRO A 161 3.33 -9.46 -2.79
C PRO A 161 1.96 -8.80 -2.91
N TRP A 162 1.00 -9.13 -2.02
CA TRP A 162 -0.31 -8.48 -2.00
C TRP A 162 -0.20 -6.98 -1.66
N PHE A 163 0.66 -6.62 -0.69
CA PHE A 163 0.94 -5.21 -0.36
C PHE A 163 1.55 -4.44 -1.52
N VAL A 164 2.56 -5.02 -2.18
CA VAL A 164 3.17 -4.42 -3.37
C VAL A 164 2.14 -4.23 -4.48
N PHE A 165 1.32 -5.25 -4.73
CA PHE A 165 0.29 -5.21 -5.77
C PHE A 165 -0.73 -4.10 -5.51
N ILE A 166 -1.32 -4.04 -4.31
CA ILE A 166 -2.28 -2.99 -3.95
C ILE A 166 -1.62 -1.61 -3.95
N GLY A 167 -0.37 -1.50 -3.52
CA GLY A 167 0.41 -0.27 -3.63
C GLY A 167 0.52 0.21 -5.08
N ILE A 168 0.88 -0.68 -6.02
CA ILE A 168 0.93 -0.34 -7.45
C ILE A 168 -0.45 0.09 -7.97
N MET A 169 -1.51 -0.64 -7.62
CA MET A 169 -2.89 -0.28 -8.03
C MET A 169 -3.29 1.10 -7.51
N ALA A 170 -2.99 1.40 -6.24
CA ALA A 170 -3.25 2.68 -5.62
C ALA A 170 -2.43 3.81 -6.27
N GLY A 171 -1.15 3.57 -6.58
CA GLY A 171 -0.28 4.51 -7.28
C GLY A 171 -0.76 4.84 -8.69
N LEU A 172 -1.18 3.83 -9.46
CA LEU A 172 -1.77 4.02 -10.79
C LEU A 172 -3.10 4.79 -10.72
N THR A 173 -3.92 4.51 -9.72
CA THR A 173 -5.18 5.23 -9.46
C THR A 173 -4.91 6.69 -9.10
N ALA A 174 -3.92 6.95 -8.24
CA ALA A 174 -3.47 8.30 -7.90
C ALA A 174 -2.93 9.06 -9.12
N ALA A 175 -2.18 8.38 -9.98
CA ALA A 175 -1.66 8.94 -11.22
C ALA A 175 -2.79 9.33 -12.18
N HIS A 176 -3.79 8.45 -12.36
CA HIS A 176 -5.01 8.75 -13.11
C HIS A 176 -5.72 9.98 -12.54
N TYR A 177 -5.98 9.98 -11.23
CA TYR A 177 -6.68 11.07 -10.54
C TYR A 177 -5.95 12.41 -10.66
N ALA A 178 -4.63 12.43 -10.53
CA ALA A 178 -3.82 13.65 -10.70
C ALA A 178 -3.96 14.24 -12.10
N GLN A 179 -3.92 13.39 -13.14
CA GLN A 179 -4.08 13.82 -14.52
C GLN A 179 -5.51 14.28 -14.83
N ALA A 180 -6.52 13.52 -14.37
CA ALA A 180 -7.93 13.91 -14.44
C ALA A 180 -8.23 15.21 -13.66
N SER A 181 -7.41 15.51 -12.64
CA SER A 181 -7.45 16.75 -11.86
C SER A 181 -6.83 17.95 -12.57
N GLY A 182 -6.22 17.78 -13.75
CA GLY A 182 -5.63 18.86 -14.54
C GLY A 182 -4.21 19.23 -14.15
N VAL A 183 -3.48 18.34 -13.45
CA VAL A 183 -2.06 18.57 -13.13
C VAL A 183 -1.25 18.69 -14.43
N ARG A 184 -0.43 19.75 -14.52
CA ARG A 184 0.43 20.01 -15.69
C ARG A 184 1.39 18.84 -15.91
N GLN A 185 1.61 18.46 -17.18
CA GLN A 185 2.44 17.29 -17.54
C GLN A 185 3.88 17.38 -17.02
N SER A 186 4.51 18.55 -17.11
CA SER A 186 5.87 18.74 -16.58
C SER A 186 5.94 18.51 -15.07
N THR A 187 4.92 18.97 -14.34
CA THR A 187 4.79 18.76 -12.89
C THR A 187 4.56 17.29 -12.58
N PHE A 188 3.63 16.65 -13.29
CA PHE A 188 3.37 15.21 -13.15
C PHE A 188 4.64 14.39 -13.32
N LYS A 189 5.38 14.57 -14.43
CA LYS A 189 6.63 13.83 -14.71
C LYS A 189 7.68 14.04 -13.60
N ARG A 190 7.91 15.29 -13.18
CA ARG A 190 8.88 15.60 -12.10
C ARG A 190 8.44 15.00 -10.77
N SER A 191 7.17 15.14 -10.40
CA SER A 191 6.61 14.59 -9.17
C SER A 191 6.66 13.07 -9.13
N THR A 192 6.41 12.37 -10.25
CA THR A 192 6.55 10.92 -10.34
C THR A 192 7.98 10.47 -10.06
N VAL A 193 8.99 11.13 -10.65
CA VAL A 193 10.40 10.79 -10.40
C VAL A 193 10.78 11.00 -8.93
N ILE A 194 10.41 12.16 -8.37
CA ILE A 194 10.67 12.46 -6.95
C ILE A 194 9.99 11.42 -6.06
N TYR A 195 8.74 11.06 -6.36
CA TYR A 195 7.97 10.11 -5.60
C TYR A 195 8.57 8.69 -5.63
N LEU A 196 9.07 8.24 -6.79
CA LEU A 196 9.77 6.96 -6.92
C LEU A 196 11.08 6.95 -6.12
N ILE A 197 11.82 8.05 -6.11
CA ILE A 197 13.03 8.20 -5.26
C ILE A 197 12.63 8.11 -3.79
N LEU A 198 11.55 8.78 -3.36
CA LEU A 198 11.07 8.70 -1.98
C LEU A 198 10.66 7.28 -1.58
N ILE A 199 9.96 6.54 -2.46
CA ILE A 199 9.62 5.13 -2.21
C ILE A 199 10.89 4.29 -2.06
N PHE A 200 11.87 4.48 -2.95
CA PHE A 200 13.14 3.75 -2.87
C PHE A 200 13.86 4.02 -1.54
N LEU A 201 13.97 5.29 -1.15
CA LEU A 201 14.61 5.68 0.11
C LEU A 201 13.85 5.16 1.33
N LEU A 202 12.52 5.21 1.32
CA LEU A 202 11.68 4.67 2.39
C LEU A 202 11.83 3.15 2.52
N THR A 203 11.87 2.45 1.39
CA THR A 203 12.09 0.99 1.36
C THR A 203 13.46 0.63 1.91
N ALA A 204 14.50 1.34 1.45
CA ALA A 204 15.86 1.17 1.97
C ALA A 204 15.89 1.45 3.48
N LEU A 205 15.22 2.50 3.96
CA LEU A 205 15.12 2.81 5.39
C LEU A 205 14.49 1.65 6.17
N PHE A 206 13.38 1.08 5.71
CA PHE A 206 12.72 -0.06 6.37
C PHE A 206 13.62 -1.30 6.43
N VAL A 207 14.30 -1.62 5.33
CA VAL A 207 15.23 -2.75 5.29
C VAL A 207 16.39 -2.52 6.26
N MET A 208 17.01 -1.34 6.23
CA MET A 208 18.13 -1.02 7.11
C MET A 208 17.70 -0.95 8.57
N SER A 209 16.50 -0.46 8.89
CA SER A 209 16.00 -0.40 10.27
C SER A 209 15.81 -1.78 10.88
N ILE A 210 15.38 -2.75 10.08
CA ILE A 210 15.19 -4.13 10.55
C ILE A 210 16.54 -4.86 10.65
N ILE A 211 17.42 -4.70 9.67
CA ILE A 211 18.73 -5.39 9.65
C ILE A 211 19.66 -4.89 10.77
N PHE A 212 19.70 -3.58 10.98
CA PHE A 212 20.61 -2.96 11.95
C PHE A 212 19.97 -2.65 13.30
N ASP A 213 18.72 -3.08 13.48
CA ASP A 213 17.92 -2.85 14.69
C ASP A 213 17.96 -1.39 15.15
N PHE A 214 17.70 -0.46 14.22
CA PHE A 214 17.65 0.96 14.55
C PHE A 214 16.46 1.31 15.45
N THR A 215 15.51 0.39 15.65
CA THR A 215 14.30 0.57 16.45
C THR A 215 14.61 0.93 17.89
N ASP A 216 15.63 0.29 18.48
CA ASP A 216 16.10 0.57 19.85
C ASP A 216 16.88 1.89 19.97
N ARG A 217 17.28 2.51 18.84
CA ARG A 217 18.08 3.75 18.83
C ARG A 217 17.32 5.00 18.42
N ILE A 218 16.09 4.86 17.93
CA ILE A 218 15.25 5.98 17.44
C ILE A 218 14.00 6.19 18.32
N SER A 219 13.82 5.40 19.38
CA SER A 219 12.86 5.73 20.45
C SER A 219 13.32 6.98 21.21
N PHE A 220 12.74 8.13 20.87
CA PHE A 220 12.74 9.34 21.71
C PHE A 220 11.70 9.21 22.82
#